data_AF-A0AAU9E381-F1
#
_entry.id   AF-A0AAU9E381-F1
#
_cell.length_a   1.000
_cell.length_b   1.000
_cell.length_c   1.000
_cell.angle_alpha   90.00
_cell.angle_beta   90.00
_cell.angle_gamma   90.00
#
_symmetry.space_group_name_H-M   'P 1'
#
loop_
_entity.id
_entity.type
_entity.pdbx_description
1 polymer ?
#
loop_
_entity_poly.entity_id
_entity_poly.type
_entity_poly.pdbx_seq_one_letter_code
_entity_poly.pdbx_strand_id
1 'polypeptide(L)'
;MKEISFVCKDNFILDSKIERIEIDKNIVLKITIEPKNINRIIEREYFNLFKDSILEPAFTTFNSKNEIEITTMLDPDLKELLEMAIDDINENTILDYLVDKNKNQKNDIFLNSESWYILDVKQEEILPDFLKEKGSIKTGFNTKWLEELN
;
A
#
# COMPACT_ATOMS: atom_id res chain seq x y z
N MET A 1 -1.95 7.51 -11.62
CA MET A 1 -0.93 7.14 -10.62
C MET A 1 -0.08 8.36 -10.28
N LYS A 2 0.12 8.65 -9.00
CA LYS A 2 0.92 9.81 -8.52
C LYS A 2 2.09 9.34 -7.67
N GLU A 3 3.19 10.09 -7.62
CA GLU A 3 4.36 9.75 -6.81
C GLU A 3 4.25 10.32 -5.40
N ILE A 4 4.64 9.54 -4.39
CA ILE A 4 4.62 9.93 -2.99
C ILE A 4 5.71 9.22 -2.20
N SER A 5 6.28 9.90 -1.21
CA SER A 5 7.22 9.33 -0.26
C SER A 5 6.55 9.14 1.12
N PHE A 6 6.36 7.90 1.56
CA PHE A 6 5.93 7.63 2.93
C PHE A 6 7.12 7.70 3.89
N VAL A 7 6.90 8.27 5.07
CA VAL A 7 7.85 8.21 6.18
C VAL A 7 7.52 6.99 7.01
N CYS A 8 8.41 6.01 7.02
CA CYS A 8 8.29 4.84 7.87
C CYS A 8 9.00 5.07 9.21
N LYS A 9 8.75 4.16 10.16
CA LYS A 9 9.58 4.01 11.38
C LYS A 9 11.08 4.01 11.01
N ASP A 10 11.90 4.46 11.95
CA ASP A 10 13.35 4.67 11.78
C ASP A 10 13.73 5.73 10.72
N ASN A 11 12.81 6.64 10.37
CA ASN A 11 13.00 7.66 9.32
C ASN A 11 13.34 7.08 7.93
N PHE A 12 12.95 5.83 7.67
CA PHE A 12 13.08 5.28 6.33
C PHE A 12 12.07 5.95 5.40
N ILE A 13 12.56 6.50 4.28
CA ILE A 13 11.71 7.09 3.25
C ILE A 13 11.41 6.02 2.20
N LEU A 14 10.12 5.72 2.03
CA LEU A 14 9.63 4.81 1.01
C LEU A 14 9.01 5.60 -0.13
N ASP A 15 9.77 5.72 -1.22
CA ASP A 15 9.24 6.25 -2.48
C ASP A 15 8.32 5.23 -3.15
N SER A 16 7.19 5.71 -3.62
CA SER A 16 6.12 4.87 -4.15
C SER A 16 5.26 5.61 -5.17
N LYS A 17 4.51 4.83 -5.95
CA LYS A 17 3.43 5.35 -6.78
C LYS A 17 2.11 4.93 -6.17
N ILE A 18 1.15 5.83 -6.12
CA ILE A 18 -0.17 5.58 -5.56
C ILE A 18 -1.28 5.73 -6.60
N GLU A 19 -2.28 4.88 -6.46
CA GLU A 19 -3.62 5.02 -7.03
C GLU A 19 -4.62 4.71 -5.92
N ARG A 20 -5.77 5.38 -5.92
CA ARG A 20 -6.82 5.02 -4.97
C ARG A 20 -7.61 3.87 -5.58
N ILE A 21 -7.96 2.90 -4.75
CA ILE A 21 -8.90 1.84 -5.13
C ILE A 21 -10.19 2.11 -4.37
N GLU A 22 -11.31 2.07 -5.07
CA GLU A 22 -12.62 2.18 -4.42
C GLU A 22 -12.99 0.84 -3.79
N ILE A 23 -13.03 0.81 -2.46
CA ILE A 23 -13.59 -0.30 -1.68
C ILE A 23 -14.52 0.33 -0.63
N ASP A 24 -15.82 0.30 -0.90
CA ASP A 24 -16.88 0.76 0.00
C ASP A 24 -16.64 2.17 0.59
N LYS A 25 -16.88 2.33 1.90
CA LYS A 25 -16.66 3.58 2.66
C LYS A 25 -15.20 3.77 3.10
N ASN A 26 -14.29 2.84 2.79
CA ASN A 26 -12.92 2.89 3.29
C ASN A 26 -12.01 3.68 2.35
N ILE A 27 -10.97 4.28 2.90
CA ILE A 27 -9.96 5.01 2.12
C ILE A 27 -8.83 4.04 1.84
N VAL A 28 -8.85 3.46 0.64
CA VAL A 28 -7.91 2.40 0.22
C VAL A 28 -6.99 2.93 -0.88
N LEU A 29 -5.70 2.67 -0.73
CA LEU A 29 -4.68 2.97 -1.73
C LEU A 29 -4.04 1.68 -2.24
N LYS A 30 -3.80 1.62 -3.55
CA LYS A 30 -2.75 0.76 -4.09
C LYS A 30 -1.45 1.54 -4.06
N ILE A 31 -0.43 0.95 -3.46
CA ILE A 31 0.92 1.48 -3.42
C ILE A 31 1.80 0.55 -4.25
N THR A 32 2.50 1.10 -5.23
CA THR A 32 3.47 0.37 -6.05
C THR A 32 4.87 0.76 -5.62
N ILE A 33 5.69 -0.24 -5.30
CA ILE A 33 7.07 -0.06 -4.81
C ILE A 33 8.07 -0.94 -5.56
N GLU A 34 9.35 -0.57 -5.44
CA GLU A 34 10.43 -1.44 -5.89
C GLU A 34 10.56 -2.69 -4.99
N PRO A 35 10.86 -3.86 -5.57
CA PRO A 35 10.92 -5.11 -4.82
C PRO A 35 12.01 -5.16 -3.74
N LYS A 36 13.06 -4.34 -3.84
CA LYS A 36 14.10 -4.24 -2.79
C LYS A 36 13.56 -3.79 -1.42
N ASN A 37 12.40 -3.14 -1.40
CA ASN A 37 11.83 -2.56 -0.18
C ASN A 37 10.91 -3.53 0.58
N ILE A 38 10.42 -4.62 -0.04
CA ILE A 38 9.38 -5.46 0.59
C ILE A 38 9.87 -6.18 1.83
N ASN A 39 11.09 -6.73 1.79
CA ASN A 39 11.66 -7.42 2.95
C ASN A 39 11.81 -6.45 4.12
N ARG A 40 12.16 -5.19 3.86
CA ARG A 40 12.24 -4.17 4.91
C ARG A 40 10.87 -3.88 5.52
N ILE A 41 9.82 -3.78 4.70
CA ILE A 41 8.44 -3.58 5.16
C ILE A 41 7.99 -4.74 6.05
N ILE A 42 8.18 -5.98 5.58
CA ILE A 42 7.78 -7.19 6.31
C ILE A 42 8.61 -7.34 7.60
N GLU A 43 9.92 -7.15 7.53
CA GLU A 43 10.81 -7.38 8.67
C GLU A 43 10.63 -6.37 9.80
N ARG A 44 10.29 -5.13 9.44
CA ARG A 44 10.17 -3.99 10.34
C ARG A 44 8.73 -3.59 10.64
N GLU A 45 7.76 -4.34 10.13
CA GLU A 45 6.33 -4.14 10.38
C GLU A 45 5.88 -2.71 10.03
N TYR A 46 6.32 -2.21 8.88
CA TYR A 46 5.85 -0.93 8.35
C TYR A 46 4.43 -1.11 7.79
N PHE A 47 3.61 -0.04 7.80
CA PHE A 47 2.20 -0.11 7.39
C PHE A 47 1.34 -1.06 8.22
N ASN A 48 1.40 -0.94 9.55
CA ASN A 48 0.67 -1.76 10.53
C ASN A 48 0.61 -3.26 10.14
N LEU A 49 1.70 -3.76 9.56
CA LEU A 49 1.83 -5.14 9.08
C LEU A 49 2.52 -5.96 10.15
N PHE A 50 1.73 -6.58 11.02
CA PHE A 50 2.27 -7.53 11.99
C PHE A 50 2.49 -8.89 11.32
N LYS A 51 3.66 -9.51 11.50
CA LYS A 51 3.98 -10.75 10.76
C LYS A 51 3.01 -11.90 11.04
N ASP A 52 2.49 -11.97 12.25
CA ASP A 52 1.49 -12.95 12.69
C ASP A 52 0.09 -12.72 12.09
N SER A 53 -0.16 -11.52 11.53
CA SER A 53 -1.36 -11.19 10.77
C SER A 53 -1.33 -11.70 9.34
N ILE A 54 -0.21 -12.24 8.82
CA ILE A 54 -0.14 -12.74 7.44
C ILE A 54 -0.80 -14.13 7.35
N LEU A 55 -1.71 -14.31 6.40
CA LEU A 55 -2.43 -15.58 6.19
C LEU A 55 -1.55 -16.67 5.56
N GLU A 56 -0.71 -16.31 4.59
CA GLU A 56 0.17 -17.26 3.87
C GLU A 56 1.65 -16.85 3.90
N PRO A 57 2.29 -16.77 5.08
CA PRO A 57 3.66 -16.24 5.19
C PRO A 57 4.76 -17.19 4.68
N ALA A 58 4.44 -18.47 4.44
CA ALA A 58 5.47 -19.50 4.36
C ALA A 58 6.16 -19.65 2.99
N PHE A 59 5.63 -19.11 1.88
CA PHE A 59 6.16 -19.43 0.54
C PHE A 59 6.13 -18.30 -0.51
N THR A 60 5.69 -17.08 -0.18
CA THR A 60 5.62 -16.00 -1.17
C THR A 60 7.02 -15.48 -1.48
N THR A 61 7.60 -15.94 -2.61
CA THR A 61 8.86 -15.44 -3.13
C THR A 61 8.58 -14.37 -4.18
N PHE A 62 8.91 -13.12 -3.88
CA PHE A 62 8.83 -12.02 -4.83
C PHE A 62 10.05 -11.98 -5.74
N ASN A 63 9.83 -11.75 -7.03
CA ASN A 63 10.86 -11.50 -8.02
C ASN A 63 11.50 -10.12 -7.78
N SER A 64 12.81 -10.04 -7.99
CA SER A 64 13.58 -8.80 -7.82
C SER A 64 13.43 -7.80 -8.97
N LYS A 65 12.73 -8.15 -10.05
CA LYS A 65 12.63 -7.31 -11.25
C LYS A 65 11.34 -6.51 -11.36
N ASN A 66 10.22 -7.06 -10.90
CA ASN A 66 8.91 -6.45 -11.10
C ASN A 66 8.51 -5.61 -9.89
N GLU A 67 7.76 -4.55 -10.11
CA GLU A 67 7.20 -3.75 -9.01
C GLU A 67 6.22 -4.60 -8.18
N ILE A 68 6.12 -4.29 -6.89
CA ILE A 68 5.19 -4.94 -5.96
C ILE A 68 4.06 -3.98 -5.68
N GLU A 69 2.83 -4.48 -5.76
CA GLU A 69 1.62 -3.78 -5.39
C GLU A 69 1.23 -4.13 -3.95
N ILE A 70 0.94 -3.13 -3.16
CA ILE A 70 0.47 -3.24 -1.79
C ILE A 70 -0.87 -2.52 -1.71
N THR A 71 -1.96 -3.21 -1.40
CA THR A 71 -3.22 -2.54 -1.08
C THR A 71 -3.24 -2.22 0.40
N THR A 72 -3.44 -0.94 0.72
CA THR A 72 -3.51 -0.45 2.08
C THR A 72 -4.82 0.26 2.36
N MET A 73 -5.25 0.23 3.61
CA MET A 73 -6.41 0.96 4.11
C MET A 73 -5.96 1.98 5.15
N LEU A 74 -6.47 3.20 5.07
CA LEU A 74 -6.24 4.20 6.10
C LEU A 74 -6.79 3.70 7.45
N ASP A 75 -6.09 3.99 8.53
CA ASP A 75 -6.59 3.74 9.87
C ASP A 75 -8.01 4.35 10.05
N PRO A 76 -9.01 3.55 10.47
CA PRO A 76 -10.37 4.04 10.67
C PRO A 76 -10.45 5.27 11.59
N ASP A 77 -9.58 5.37 12.60
CA ASP A 77 -9.55 6.49 13.54
C ASP A 77 -9.04 7.78 12.87
N LEU A 78 -8.30 7.66 11.77
CA LEU A 78 -7.79 8.80 10.99
C LEU A 78 -8.71 9.16 9.83
N LYS A 79 -9.70 8.33 9.53
CA LYS A 79 -10.63 8.58 8.44
C LYS A 79 -11.33 9.91 8.63
N GLU A 80 -12.01 10.12 9.76
CA GLU A 80 -12.76 11.35 10.04
C GLU A 80 -11.89 12.61 9.91
N LEU A 81 -10.62 12.54 10.34
CA LEU A 81 -9.67 13.65 10.19
C LEU A 81 -9.39 13.98 8.72
N LEU A 82 -9.28 12.97 7.86
CA LEU A 82 -9.09 13.18 6.43
C LEU A 82 -10.37 13.72 5.77
N GLU A 83 -11.53 13.23 6.20
CA GLU A 83 -12.85 13.71 5.73
C GLU A 83 -13.09 15.17 6.13
N MET A 84 -12.60 15.61 7.29
CA MET A 84 -12.66 17.02 7.72
C MET A 84 -11.66 17.91 6.97
N ALA A 85 -10.59 17.35 6.43
CA ALA A 85 -9.55 18.09 5.72
C ALA A 85 -9.85 18.28 4.22
N ILE A 86 -10.80 17.51 3.67
CA ILE A 86 -11.13 17.49 2.25
C ILE A 86 -12.64 17.69 2.08
N ASP A 87 -13.03 18.80 1.44
CA ASP A 87 -14.44 19.19 1.28
C ASP A 87 -15.28 18.18 0.47
N ASP A 88 -14.66 17.45 -0.48
CA ASP A 88 -15.31 16.41 -1.29
C ASP A 88 -14.38 15.19 -1.43
N ILE A 89 -14.81 14.05 -0.91
CA ILE A 89 -14.02 12.81 -0.86
C ILE A 89 -14.25 12.03 -2.16
N ASN A 90 -13.46 12.33 -3.17
CA ASN A 90 -13.38 11.57 -4.40
C ASN A 90 -11.94 11.07 -4.64
N GLU A 91 -11.76 10.29 -5.71
CA GLU A 91 -10.47 9.68 -6.01
C GLU A 91 -9.33 10.70 -6.15
N ASN A 92 -9.60 11.74 -6.92
CA ASN A 92 -8.59 12.73 -7.27
C ASN A 92 -8.25 13.61 -6.07
N THR A 93 -9.24 13.99 -5.25
CA THR A 93 -9.03 14.91 -4.13
C THR A 93 -8.18 14.32 -3.01
N ILE A 94 -8.38 13.04 -2.64
CA ILE A 94 -7.50 12.36 -1.68
C ILE A 94 -6.07 12.30 -2.21
N LEU A 95 -5.89 11.87 -3.46
CA LEU A 95 -4.55 11.76 -4.04
C LEU A 95 -3.87 13.12 -4.19
N ASP A 96 -4.60 14.17 -4.57
CA ASP A 96 -4.09 15.54 -4.63
C ASP A 96 -3.71 16.07 -3.25
N TYR A 97 -4.55 15.84 -2.25
CA TYR A 97 -4.26 16.20 -0.86
C TYR A 97 -2.97 15.54 -0.36
N LEU A 98 -2.83 14.23 -0.55
CA LEU A 98 -1.64 13.49 -0.12
C LEU A 98 -0.38 13.98 -0.85
N VAL A 99 -0.46 14.25 -2.16
CA VAL A 99 0.67 14.80 -2.93
C VAL A 99 1.04 16.22 -2.47
N ASP A 100 0.06 17.07 -2.20
CA ASP A 100 0.30 18.42 -1.68
C ASP A 100 1.01 18.36 -0.32
N LYS A 101 0.50 17.55 0.60
CA LYS A 101 1.14 17.30 1.90
C LYS A 101 2.54 16.74 1.73
N ASN A 102 2.77 15.84 0.78
CA ASN A 102 4.09 15.27 0.55
C ASN A 102 5.15 16.31 0.12
N LYS A 103 4.71 17.37 -0.58
CA LYS A 103 5.57 18.48 -0.99
C LYS A 103 5.79 19.49 0.14
N ASN A 104 4.75 19.79 0.91
CA ASN A 104 4.74 20.94 1.81
C ASN A 104 4.97 20.56 3.29
N GLN A 105 4.58 19.36 3.71
CA GLN A 105 4.48 18.91 5.09
C GLN A 105 4.80 17.40 5.21
N LYS A 106 6.06 17.00 4.98
CA LYS A 106 6.47 15.59 4.98
C LYS A 106 6.22 14.81 6.28
N ASN A 107 6.00 15.52 7.40
CA ASN A 107 5.68 14.93 8.70
C ASN A 107 4.18 14.85 8.98
N ASP A 108 3.33 15.13 7.99
CA ASP A 108 1.87 14.97 8.11
C ASP A 108 1.53 13.51 8.42
N ILE A 109 0.56 13.31 9.32
CA ILE A 109 0.17 11.98 9.80
C ILE A 109 -0.22 11.04 8.66
N PHE A 110 -0.86 11.55 7.59
CA PHE A 110 -1.28 10.72 6.46
C PHE A 110 -0.13 10.24 5.59
N LEU A 111 1.07 10.80 5.77
CA LEU A 111 2.31 10.39 5.12
C LEU A 111 3.16 9.44 5.97
N ASN A 112 2.78 9.22 7.23
CA ASN A 112 3.37 8.17 8.05
C ASN A 112 2.83 6.82 7.59
N SER A 113 3.71 5.84 7.35
CA SER A 113 3.27 4.50 6.96
C SER A 113 2.42 3.83 8.03
N GLU A 114 2.64 4.11 9.32
CA GLU A 114 1.83 3.58 10.43
C GLU A 114 0.37 4.04 10.43
N SER A 115 0.01 5.03 9.62
CA SER A 115 -1.38 5.45 9.46
C SER A 115 -2.19 4.53 8.53
N TRP A 116 -1.56 3.49 8.00
CA TRP A 116 -2.11 2.63 6.96
C TRP A 116 -1.93 1.16 7.34
N TYR A 117 -2.97 0.35 7.18
CA TYR A 117 -2.96 -1.10 7.34
C TYR A 117 -2.75 -1.78 5.98
N ILE A 118 -1.80 -2.70 5.87
CA ILE A 118 -1.68 -3.58 4.70
C ILE A 118 -2.83 -4.59 4.70
N LEU A 119 -3.55 -4.65 3.57
CA LEU A 119 -4.61 -5.62 3.31
C LEU A 119 -4.09 -6.77 2.42
N ASP A 120 -3.46 -6.42 1.30
CA ASP A 120 -2.84 -7.36 0.37
C ASP A 120 -1.44 -6.91 -0.05
N VAL A 121 -0.60 -7.87 -0.43
CA VAL A 121 0.64 -7.65 -1.14
C VAL A 121 0.70 -8.62 -2.29
N LYS A 122 0.88 -8.11 -3.51
CA LYS A 122 0.94 -8.93 -4.73
C LYS A 122 1.98 -8.43 -5.71
N GLN A 123 2.48 -9.35 -6.52
CA GLN A 123 3.35 -9.06 -7.65
C GLN A 123 2.83 -9.81 -8.87
N GLU A 124 2.70 -9.09 -9.99
CA GLU A 124 2.44 -9.72 -11.27
C GLU A 124 3.76 -10.22 -11.88
N GLU A 125 3.76 -11.50 -12.25
CA GLU A 125 4.90 -12.14 -12.90
C GLU A 125 4.70 -12.22 -14.41
N ILE A 126 5.79 -11.95 -15.14
CA ILE A 126 5.81 -12.07 -16.60
C ILE A 126 5.78 -13.56 -16.95
N LEU A 127 4.74 -13.95 -17.67
CA LEU A 127 4.65 -15.31 -18.20
C LEU A 127 5.78 -15.59 -19.21
N PRO A 128 6.24 -16.86 -19.31
CA PRO A 128 7.10 -17.29 -20.40
C PRO A 128 6.51 -16.91 -21.77
N ASP A 129 7.35 -16.68 -22.77
CA ASP A 129 6.94 -16.16 -24.09
C ASP A 129 5.77 -16.92 -24.73
N PHE A 130 5.73 -18.24 -24.59
CA PHE A 130 4.67 -19.10 -25.14
C PHE A 130 3.30 -18.96 -24.42
N LEU A 131 3.26 -18.29 -23.26
CA LEU A 131 2.06 -18.02 -22.47
C LEU A 131 1.73 -16.53 -22.32
N LYS A 132 2.54 -15.61 -22.87
CA LYS A 132 2.38 -14.15 -22.65
C LYS A 132 0.99 -13.60 -22.96
N GLU A 133 0.28 -14.15 -23.95
CA GLU A 133 -1.09 -13.72 -24.30
C GLU A 133 -2.19 -14.51 -23.59
N LYS A 134 -1.83 -15.42 -22.68
CA LYS A 134 -2.76 -16.32 -22.00
C LYS A 134 -3.15 -15.86 -20.60
N GLY A 135 -2.47 -14.87 -20.02
CA GLY A 135 -2.82 -14.30 -18.72
C GLY A 135 -1.61 -13.72 -17.96
N SER A 136 -1.68 -13.75 -16.64
CA SER A 136 -0.56 -13.41 -15.73
C SER A 136 -0.53 -14.36 -14.54
N ILE A 137 0.65 -14.52 -13.92
CA ILE A 137 0.78 -15.19 -12.61
C ILE A 137 0.80 -14.10 -11.54
N LYS A 138 0.03 -14.29 -10.47
CA LYS A 138 0.07 -13.42 -9.29
C LYS A 138 0.63 -14.20 -8.11
N THR A 139 1.65 -13.65 -7.47
CA THR A 139 2.21 -14.16 -6.21
C THR A 139 2.01 -13.08 -5.15
N GLY A 140 1.64 -13.49 -3.93
CA GLY A 140 1.28 -12.53 -2.90
C GLY A 140 0.91 -13.16 -1.58
N PHE A 141 0.47 -12.31 -0.64
CA PHE A 141 -0.18 -12.71 0.59
C PHE A 141 -1.24 -11.68 0.98
N ASN A 142 -2.21 -12.12 1.78
CA ASN A 142 -3.20 -11.25 2.41
C ASN A 142 -2.99 -11.22 3.92
N THR A 143 -3.47 -10.17 4.57
CA THR A 143 -3.49 -10.06 6.03
C THR A 143 -4.84 -10.50 6.60
N LYS A 144 -4.85 -11.01 7.83
CA LYS A 144 -6.03 -11.42 8.59
C LYS A 144 -7.01 -10.28 8.83
N TRP A 145 -6.52 -9.04 8.88
CA TRP A 145 -7.34 -7.84 8.98
C TRP A 145 -8.41 -7.79 7.89
N LEU A 146 -8.09 -8.28 6.68
CA LEU A 146 -9.04 -8.34 5.57
C LEU A 146 -10.24 -9.25 5.86
N GLU A 147 -10.05 -10.32 6.63
CA GLU A 147 -11.13 -11.24 7.04
C GLU A 147 -11.98 -10.64 8.16
N GLU A 148 -11.38 -9.85 9.05
CA GLU A 148 -12.08 -9.20 10.17
C GLU A 148 -12.91 -7.98 9.74
N LEU A 149 -12.62 -7.40 8.56
CA LEU A 149 -13.32 -6.25 7.99
C LEU A 149 -14.56 -6.62 7.16
N ASN A 150 -14.81 -7.91 6.91
CA ASN A 150 -15.97 -8.43 6.16
C ASN A 150 -17.00 -9.09 7.09
#